data_AF-A0A0T7G2X1-F1
#
_entry.id   AF-A0A0T7G2X1-F1
#
_cell.length_a   1.000
_cell.length_b   1.000
_cell.length_c   1.000
_cell.angle_alpha   90.00
_cell.angle_beta   90.00
_cell.angle_gamma   90.00
#
_symmetry.space_group_name_H-M   'P 1'
#
loop_
_entity.id
_entity.type
_entity.pdbx_description
1 polymer ?
#
loop_
_entity_poly.entity_id
_entity_poly.type
_entity_poly.pdbx_seq_one_letter_code
_entity_poly.pdbx_strand_id
1 'polypeptide(L)'
;MSIDTNADQTAILKQKELTELILRNASWLAFPATEWEAQTLREVLLLPRVIVTRPPEEQLLAAEMVPYDCHANCSRQEANDPERTSRHVCGWIIDSSDLILHSVVEMSGQWLCLTPQLVPGPRHFEFIPDPLIEWRDTDDGSARDAIREGMPLPHALRKYPERHIRMRDELLRLVASGTSVIDARDEVDATLGAELRRMGPI
;
A
#
# COMPACT_ATOMS: atom_id res chain seq x y z
N MET A 1 0.37 37.77 21.81
CA MET A 1 0.27 36.31 21.66
C MET A 1 0.13 36.03 20.18
N SER A 2 1.26 35.81 19.50
CA SER A 2 1.25 35.33 18.11
C SER A 2 0.99 33.84 18.19
N ILE A 3 -0.19 33.42 17.75
CA ILE A 3 -0.51 32.00 17.55
C ILE A 3 0.37 31.56 16.37
N ASP A 4 1.17 30.50 16.55
CA ASP A 4 2.00 29.89 15.51
C ASP A 4 1.11 29.30 14.40
N THR A 5 0.64 30.17 13.51
CA THR A 5 -0.24 29.86 12.37
C THR A 5 0.31 28.77 11.46
N ASN A 6 1.63 28.63 11.36
CA ASN A 6 2.27 27.61 10.53
C ASN A 6 2.17 26.19 11.13
N ALA A 7 2.27 26.06 12.45
CA ALA A 7 2.19 24.74 13.11
C ALA A 7 0.76 24.19 13.06
N ASP A 8 -0.23 25.07 13.26
CA ASP A 8 -1.66 24.72 13.19
C ASP A 8 -2.09 24.35 11.76
N GLN A 9 -1.65 25.11 10.76
CA GLN A 9 -1.88 24.76 9.35
C GLN A 9 -1.24 23.42 8.94
N THR A 10 -0.03 23.14 9.41
CA THR A 10 0.65 21.87 9.12
C THR A 10 -0.10 20.68 9.75
N ALA A 11 -0.62 20.84 10.97
CA ALA A 11 -1.40 19.80 11.63
C ALA A 11 -2.73 19.53 10.92
N ILE A 12 -3.43 20.59 10.48
CA ILE A 12 -4.68 20.47 9.72
C ILE A 12 -4.46 19.74 8.39
N LEU A 13 -3.38 20.05 7.67
CA LEU A 13 -3.05 19.38 6.41
C LEU A 13 -2.77 17.90 6.62
N LYS A 14 -1.95 17.54 7.62
CA LYS A 14 -1.68 16.13 7.95
C LYS A 14 -2.93 15.36 8.33
N GLN A 15 -3.83 15.99 9.10
CA GLN A 15 -5.11 15.40 9.48
C GLN A 15 -6.00 15.11 8.27
N LYS A 16 -6.02 16.03 7.30
CA LYS A 16 -6.76 15.87 6.04
C LYS A 16 -6.16 14.74 5.20
N GLU A 17 -4.85 14.71 5.01
CA GLU A 17 -4.16 13.65 4.25
C GLU A 17 -4.40 12.27 4.86
N LEU A 18 -4.36 12.16 6.20
CA LEU A 18 -4.66 10.91 6.90
C LEU A 18 -6.12 10.48 6.72
N THR A 19 -7.05 11.43 6.78
CA THR A 19 -8.48 11.17 6.53
C THR A 19 -8.71 10.62 5.12
N GLU A 20 -8.11 11.25 4.12
CA GLU A 20 -8.19 10.81 2.72
C GLU A 20 -7.56 9.43 2.53
N LEU A 21 -6.40 9.17 3.16
CA LEU A 21 -5.74 7.87 3.13
C LEU A 21 -6.61 6.76 3.73
N ILE A 22 -7.26 7.00 4.87
CA ILE A 22 -8.15 6.02 5.53
C ILE A 22 -9.31 5.65 4.61
N LEU A 23 -10.01 6.64 4.06
CA LEU A 23 -11.16 6.40 3.18
C LEU A 23 -10.73 5.69 1.89
N ARG A 24 -9.60 6.08 1.32
CA ARG A 24 -9.03 5.44 0.13
C ARG A 24 -8.71 3.97 0.38
N ASN A 25 -8.02 3.66 1.48
CA ASN A 25 -7.67 2.27 1.82
C ASN A 25 -8.91 1.41 2.07
N ALA A 26 -9.90 1.92 2.79
CA ALA A 26 -11.16 1.21 3.02
C ALA A 26 -11.90 0.92 1.71
N SER A 27 -11.88 1.86 0.76
CA SER A 27 -12.46 1.67 -0.57
C SER A 27 -11.69 0.62 -1.39
N TRP A 28 -10.35 0.74 -1.44
CA TRP A 28 -9.47 -0.16 -2.20
C TRP A 28 -9.54 -1.62 -1.74
N LEU A 29 -9.82 -1.87 -0.46
CA LEU A 29 -9.91 -3.22 0.09
C LEU A 29 -11.31 -3.83 0.00
N ALA A 30 -12.33 -3.11 -0.45
CA ALA A 30 -13.72 -3.54 -0.36
C ALA A 30 -14.37 -3.85 -1.72
N PHE A 31 -13.56 -4.31 -2.69
CA PHE A 31 -14.05 -4.78 -3.99
C PHE A 31 -14.68 -6.19 -3.88
N PRO A 32 -15.59 -6.57 -4.79
CA PRO A 32 -16.20 -7.90 -4.79
C PRO A 32 -15.16 -9.02 -4.87
N ALA A 33 -15.35 -10.09 -4.09
CA ALA A 33 -14.50 -11.27 -4.16
C ALA A 33 -14.62 -11.93 -5.55
N THR A 34 -13.50 -12.45 -6.06
CA THR A 34 -13.47 -13.17 -7.34
C THR A 34 -12.70 -14.47 -7.22
N GLU A 35 -13.02 -15.46 -8.05
CA GLU A 35 -12.25 -16.72 -8.14
C GLU A 35 -10.80 -16.45 -8.57
N TRP A 36 -10.61 -15.47 -9.45
CA TRP A 36 -9.29 -15.02 -9.90
C TRP A 36 -8.44 -14.52 -8.72
N GLU A 37 -8.98 -13.65 -7.86
CA GLU A 37 -8.27 -13.15 -6.66
C GLU A 37 -7.80 -14.32 -5.78
N ALA A 38 -8.69 -15.28 -5.51
CA ALA A 38 -8.39 -16.42 -4.66
C ALA A 38 -7.35 -17.36 -5.28
N GLN A 39 -7.36 -17.54 -6.61
CA GLN A 39 -6.37 -18.35 -7.33
C GLN A 39 -5.02 -17.64 -7.35
N THR A 40 -4.98 -16.37 -7.74
CA THR A 40 -3.75 -15.56 -7.75
C THR A 40 -3.12 -15.51 -6.36
N LEU A 41 -3.91 -15.34 -5.30
CA LEU A 41 -3.40 -15.41 -3.93
C LEU A 41 -2.66 -16.72 -3.66
N ARG A 42 -3.26 -17.87 -3.97
CA ARG A 42 -2.60 -19.18 -3.77
C ARG A 42 -1.29 -19.32 -4.55
N GLU A 43 -1.27 -18.84 -5.79
CA GLU A 43 -0.07 -18.90 -6.64
C GLU A 43 1.05 -18.03 -6.10
N VAL A 44 0.73 -16.78 -5.74
CA VAL A 44 1.69 -15.82 -5.19
C VAL A 44 2.29 -16.33 -3.88
N LEU A 45 1.51 -17.00 -3.03
CA LEU A 45 2.03 -17.56 -1.78
C LEU A 45 3.07 -18.69 -1.96
N LEU A 46 3.19 -19.26 -3.16
CA LEU A 46 4.21 -20.26 -3.49
C LEU A 46 5.52 -19.62 -4.01
N LEU A 47 5.51 -18.33 -4.31
CA LEU A 47 6.68 -17.60 -4.79
C LEU A 47 7.68 -17.32 -3.65
N PRO A 48 8.98 -17.15 -3.97
CA PRO A 48 9.99 -16.86 -2.96
C PRO A 48 9.74 -15.52 -2.26
N ARG A 49 10.06 -15.49 -0.97
CA ARG A 49 10.02 -14.27 -0.14
C ARG A 49 11.41 -13.64 -0.04
N VAL A 50 11.45 -12.32 0.02
CA VAL A 50 12.65 -11.52 0.31
C VAL A 50 12.38 -10.55 1.44
N ILE A 51 13.44 -10.10 2.10
CA ILE A 51 13.35 -9.06 3.14
C ILE A 51 13.69 -7.73 2.51
N VAL A 52 12.74 -6.79 2.56
CA VAL A 52 12.91 -5.42 2.08
C VAL A 52 13.28 -4.53 3.26
N THR A 53 14.17 -3.58 3.00
CA THR A 53 14.51 -2.52 3.96
C THR A 53 13.92 -1.19 3.48
N ARG A 54 13.21 -0.50 4.35
CA ARG A 54 12.85 0.91 4.14
C ARG A 54 13.98 1.79 4.69
N PRO A 55 14.64 2.62 3.86
CA PRO A 55 15.57 3.63 4.34
C PRO A 55 14.87 4.64 5.28
N PRO A 56 15.63 5.38 6.10
CA PRO A 56 15.08 6.45 6.91
C PRO A 56 14.26 7.45 6.08
N GLU A 57 13.12 7.88 6.62
CA GLU A 57 12.19 8.77 5.91
C GLU A 57 12.86 10.06 5.43
N GLU A 58 13.71 10.67 6.27
CA GLU A 58 14.47 11.87 5.93
C GLU A 58 15.33 11.70 4.66
N GLN A 59 15.88 10.51 4.43
CA GLN A 59 16.69 10.22 3.25
C GLN A 59 15.81 10.05 2.02
N LEU A 60 14.65 9.41 2.17
CA LEU A 60 13.68 9.26 1.09
C LEU A 60 13.12 10.61 0.65
N LEU A 61 12.78 11.48 1.60
CA LEU A 61 12.31 12.83 1.32
C LEU A 61 13.39 13.71 0.69
N ALA A 62 14.65 13.60 1.17
CA ALA A 62 15.78 14.30 0.57
C ALA A 62 16.07 13.83 -0.87
N ALA A 63 15.74 12.57 -1.19
CA ALA A 63 15.76 12.01 -2.54
C ALA A 63 14.47 12.29 -3.34
N GLU A 64 13.63 13.21 -2.86
CA GLU A 64 12.38 13.65 -3.50
C GLU A 64 11.36 12.53 -3.73
N MET A 65 11.43 11.45 -2.94
CA MET A 65 10.45 10.36 -3.00
C MET A 65 9.10 10.82 -2.49
N VAL A 66 8.04 10.44 -3.20
CA VAL A 66 6.67 10.87 -2.90
C VAL A 66 6.01 9.88 -1.93
N PRO A 67 5.40 10.33 -0.82
CA PRO A 67 4.70 9.45 0.11
C PRO A 67 3.60 8.63 -0.58
N TYR A 68 3.51 7.34 -0.23
CA TYR A 68 2.53 6.38 -0.77
C TYR A 68 2.51 6.18 -2.29
N ASP A 69 3.54 6.63 -3.03
CA ASP A 69 3.65 6.44 -4.48
C ASP A 69 4.80 5.48 -4.85
N CYS A 70 4.69 4.23 -4.37
CA CYS A 70 5.77 3.26 -4.50
C CYS A 70 6.14 2.92 -5.94
N HIS A 71 5.15 2.87 -6.83
CA HIS A 71 5.37 2.50 -8.21
C HIS A 71 6.10 3.60 -8.99
N ALA A 72 5.69 4.86 -8.86
CA ALA A 72 6.38 5.97 -9.50
C ALA A 72 7.78 6.20 -8.90
N ASN A 73 7.94 6.09 -7.58
CA ASN A 73 9.25 6.24 -6.93
C ASN A 73 10.26 5.22 -7.46
N CYS A 74 9.87 3.94 -7.54
CA CYS A 74 10.78 2.88 -8.02
C CYS A 74 11.06 3.00 -9.52
N SER A 75 10.04 3.30 -10.34
CA SER A 75 10.22 3.52 -11.76
C SER A 75 11.15 4.72 -12.04
N ARG A 76 11.01 5.82 -11.29
CA ARG A 76 11.88 6.98 -11.39
C ARG A 76 13.31 6.67 -10.95
N GLN A 77 13.50 5.90 -9.86
CA GLN A 77 14.81 5.48 -9.42
C GLN A 77 15.53 4.67 -10.51
N GLU A 78 14.86 3.67 -11.10
CA GLU A 78 15.42 2.86 -12.18
C GLU A 78 15.75 3.71 -13.42
N ALA A 79 14.84 4.61 -13.82
CA ALA A 79 15.05 5.49 -14.97
C ALA A 79 16.23 6.47 -14.79
N ASN A 80 16.47 6.91 -13.55
CA ASN A 80 17.50 7.90 -13.21
C ASN A 80 18.83 7.26 -12.73
N ASP A 81 18.99 5.93 -12.82
CA ASP A 81 20.23 5.24 -12.46
C ASP A 81 21.13 5.04 -13.71
N PRO A 82 22.13 5.91 -13.94
CA PRO A 82 23.01 5.81 -15.10
C PRO A 82 23.88 4.54 -15.08
N GLU A 83 24.16 3.99 -13.90
CA GLU A 83 24.97 2.79 -13.72
C GLU A 83 24.15 1.51 -13.93
N ARG A 84 22.81 1.63 -14.07
CA ARG A 84 21.87 0.53 -14.28
C ARG A 84 22.00 -0.58 -13.23
N THR A 85 22.26 -0.17 -12.00
CA THR A 85 22.39 -1.06 -10.83
C THR A 85 21.06 -1.27 -10.13
N SER A 86 20.09 -0.39 -10.36
CA SER A 86 18.74 -0.38 -9.83
C SER A 86 17.81 -1.12 -10.78
N ARG A 87 17.00 -2.02 -10.23
CA ARG A 87 15.91 -2.68 -10.94
C ARG A 87 14.59 -2.44 -10.22
N HIS A 88 13.59 -1.93 -10.93
CA HIS A 88 12.22 -1.82 -10.43
C HIS A 88 11.59 -3.21 -10.39
N VAL A 89 11.18 -3.64 -9.19
CA VAL A 89 10.50 -4.92 -8.98
C VAL A 89 9.11 -4.68 -8.40
N CYS A 90 8.10 -5.25 -9.04
CA CYS A 90 6.71 -5.27 -8.56
C CYS A 90 6.40 -6.60 -7.88
N GLY A 91 5.49 -6.58 -6.92
CA GLY A 91 5.11 -7.75 -6.15
C GLY A 91 4.23 -7.36 -4.97
N TRP A 92 4.36 -8.11 -3.88
CA TRP A 92 3.38 -8.08 -2.81
C TRP A 92 4.03 -7.92 -1.44
N ILE A 93 3.62 -6.91 -0.67
CA ILE A 93 3.88 -6.86 0.77
C ILE A 93 2.94 -7.84 1.46
N ILE A 94 3.47 -8.59 2.44
CA ILE A 94 2.63 -9.39 3.34
C ILE A 94 2.14 -8.47 4.48
N ASP A 95 0.83 -8.20 4.50
CA ASP A 95 0.17 -7.42 5.55
C ASP A 95 -0.88 -8.30 6.26
N SER A 96 -0.44 -8.97 7.33
CA SER A 96 -1.27 -9.90 8.11
C SER A 96 -1.93 -10.99 7.25
N SER A 97 -3.20 -10.80 6.85
CA SER A 97 -3.99 -11.76 6.08
C SER A 97 -4.07 -11.43 4.60
N ASP A 98 -3.42 -10.35 4.16
CA ASP A 98 -3.57 -9.80 2.83
C ASP A 98 -2.21 -9.58 2.19
N LEU A 99 -2.20 -9.59 0.87
CA LEU A 99 -1.05 -9.22 0.06
C LEU A 99 -1.34 -7.87 -0.58
N ILE A 100 -0.52 -6.86 -0.30
CA ILE A 100 -0.70 -5.49 -0.82
C ILE A 100 0.24 -5.28 -2.00
N LEU A 101 -0.30 -4.87 -3.15
CA LEU A 101 0.50 -4.57 -4.33
C LEU A 101 1.52 -3.48 -4.00
N HIS A 102 2.79 -3.73 -4.30
CA HIS A 102 3.87 -2.84 -3.92
C HIS A 102 5.05 -2.92 -4.89
N SER A 103 5.78 -1.81 -4.99
CA SER A 103 7.05 -1.74 -5.72
C SER A 103 8.22 -1.53 -4.78
N VAL A 104 9.32 -2.18 -5.11
CA VAL A 104 10.63 -2.03 -4.48
C VAL A 104 11.70 -1.89 -5.55
N VAL A 105 12.88 -1.44 -5.15
CA VAL A 105 14.07 -1.48 -6.00
C VAL A 105 15.01 -2.56 -5.47
N GLU A 106 15.46 -3.42 -6.38
CA GLU A 106 16.62 -4.27 -6.13
C GLU A 106 17.86 -3.56 -6.65
N MET A 107 18.83 -3.32 -5.77
CA MET A 107 20.06 -2.61 -6.12
C MET A 107 21.24 -3.29 -5.42
N SER A 108 22.19 -3.80 -6.20
CA SER A 108 23.40 -4.47 -5.69
C SER A 108 23.12 -5.60 -4.67
N GLY A 109 22.07 -6.39 -4.88
CA GLY A 109 21.64 -7.47 -3.99
C GLY A 109 20.81 -7.00 -2.79
N GLN A 110 20.54 -5.71 -2.65
CA GLN A 110 19.69 -5.16 -1.58
C GLN A 110 18.29 -4.84 -2.11
N TRP A 111 17.28 -5.14 -1.29
CA TRP A 111 15.88 -4.86 -1.59
C TRP A 111 15.41 -3.64 -0.79
N LEU A 112 15.01 -2.58 -1.48
CA LEU A 112 14.72 -1.28 -0.88
C LEU A 112 13.30 -0.80 -1.20
N CYS A 113 12.59 -0.35 -0.15
CA CYS A 113 11.32 0.36 -0.29
C CYS A 113 11.58 1.86 -0.34
N LEU A 114 11.35 2.49 -1.49
CA LEU A 114 11.64 3.91 -1.72
C LEU A 114 10.44 4.82 -1.45
N THR A 115 9.58 4.46 -0.50
CA THR A 115 8.30 5.15 -0.28
C THR A 115 8.21 5.65 1.15
N PRO A 116 8.24 6.99 1.37
CA PRO A 116 7.88 7.59 2.65
C PRO A 116 6.46 7.19 3.07
N GLN A 117 6.21 7.13 4.38
CA GLN A 117 4.90 6.81 4.93
C GLN A 117 4.50 7.84 5.98
N LEU A 118 3.30 8.40 5.86
CA LEU A 118 2.74 9.32 6.86
C LEU A 118 2.54 8.62 8.22
N VAL A 119 2.19 7.33 8.19
CA VAL A 119 2.13 6.46 9.37
C VAL A 119 3.31 5.48 9.30
N PRO A 120 4.29 5.56 10.23
CA PRO A 120 5.47 4.70 10.18
C PRO A 120 5.12 3.21 10.25
N GLY A 121 5.45 2.48 9.18
CA GLY A 121 5.46 1.02 9.17
C GLY A 121 6.81 0.44 9.61
N PRO A 122 6.94 -0.90 9.66
CA PRO A 122 8.19 -1.54 10.05
C PRO A 122 9.33 -1.21 9.09
N ARG A 123 10.55 -1.06 9.63
CA ARG A 123 11.76 -0.79 8.84
C ARG A 123 12.12 -1.95 7.91
N HIS A 124 11.84 -3.17 8.33
CA HIS A 124 12.06 -4.39 7.55
C HIS A 124 10.74 -5.14 7.43
N PHE A 125 10.45 -5.66 6.24
CA PHE A 125 9.23 -6.41 5.99
C PHE A 125 9.44 -7.48 4.91
N GLU A 126 8.58 -8.50 4.94
CA GLU A 126 8.54 -9.54 3.92
C GLU A 126 7.86 -9.02 2.64
N PHE A 127 8.45 -9.37 1.51
CA PHE A 127 7.94 -9.06 0.18
C PHE A 127 8.04 -10.28 -0.71
N ILE A 128 7.05 -10.46 -1.59
CA ILE A 128 7.00 -11.53 -2.57
C ILE A 128 7.15 -10.89 -3.96
N PRO A 129 8.35 -10.94 -4.59
CA PRO A 129 8.51 -10.52 -5.97
C PRO A 129 7.64 -11.39 -6.87
N ASP A 130 6.85 -10.76 -7.74
CA ASP A 130 5.98 -11.47 -8.67
C ASP A 130 6.42 -11.20 -10.12
N PRO A 131 7.18 -12.14 -10.74
CA PRO A 131 7.73 -11.94 -12.08
C PRO A 131 6.67 -11.99 -13.18
N LEU A 132 5.42 -12.35 -12.85
CA LEU A 132 4.32 -12.37 -13.81
C LEU A 132 3.58 -11.03 -13.90
N ILE A 133 3.96 -10.05 -13.07
CA ILE A 133 3.43 -8.69 -13.15
C ILE A 133 4.16 -7.92 -14.26
N GLU A 134 3.37 -7.45 -15.21
CA GLU A 134 3.78 -6.58 -16.30
C GLU A 134 3.20 -5.18 -16.09
N TRP A 135 3.97 -4.15 -16.41
CA TRP A 135 3.47 -2.78 -16.46
C TRP A 135 3.15 -2.42 -17.91
N ARG A 136 1.88 -2.10 -18.19
CA ARG A 136 1.46 -1.64 -19.52
C ARG A 136 1.04 -0.18 -19.45
N ASP A 137 1.48 0.60 -20.42
CA ASP A 137 1.05 1.99 -20.55
C ASP A 137 -0.44 2.01 -20.90
N THR A 138 -1.17 2.96 -20.33
CA THR A 138 -2.58 3.20 -20.68
C THR A 138 -2.68 3.70 -22.12
N ASP A 139 -3.84 3.50 -22.76
CA ASP A 139 -4.06 3.88 -24.17
C ASP A 139 -3.80 5.38 -24.45
N ASP A 140 -3.93 6.23 -23.44
CA ASP A 140 -3.67 7.67 -23.50
C ASP A 140 -2.24 8.07 -23.09
N GLY A 141 -1.41 7.10 -22.72
CA GLY A 141 -0.03 7.29 -22.25
C GLY A 141 0.10 8.06 -20.94
N SER A 142 -1.00 8.28 -20.21
CA SER A 142 -1.02 9.11 -19.00
C SER A 142 -0.64 8.35 -17.74
N ALA A 143 -0.76 7.02 -17.75
CA ALA A 143 -0.49 6.14 -16.62
C ALA A 143 0.06 4.79 -17.07
N ARG A 144 0.41 3.95 -16.10
CA ARG A 144 0.78 2.54 -16.31
C ARG A 144 -0.06 1.67 -15.39
N ASP A 145 -0.66 0.63 -15.95
CA ASP A 145 -1.41 -0.36 -15.20
C ASP A 145 -0.55 -1.60 -14.94
N ALA A 146 -0.58 -2.08 -13.71
CA ALA A 146 -0.01 -3.37 -13.36
C ALA A 146 -0.98 -4.48 -13.78
N ILE A 147 -0.47 -5.41 -14.59
CA ILE A 147 -1.26 -6.48 -15.20
C ILE A 147 -0.58 -7.80 -14.89
N ARG A 148 -1.37 -8.83 -14.56
CA ARG A 148 -0.89 -10.19 -14.41
C ARG A 148 -1.77 -11.13 -15.20
N GLU A 149 -1.15 -11.90 -16.10
CA GLU A 149 -1.85 -12.83 -17.00
C GLU A 149 -3.00 -12.18 -17.80
N GLY A 150 -2.80 -10.92 -18.22
CA GLY A 150 -3.79 -10.16 -18.98
C GLY A 150 -4.91 -9.52 -18.16
N MET A 151 -4.92 -9.70 -16.83
CA MET A 151 -5.88 -9.06 -15.93
C MET A 151 -5.25 -7.87 -15.21
N PRO A 152 -5.91 -6.69 -15.18
CA PRO A 152 -5.51 -5.59 -14.31
C PRO A 152 -5.48 -6.04 -12.85
N LEU A 153 -4.40 -5.72 -12.15
CA LEU A 153 -4.23 -6.10 -10.75
C LEU A 153 -5.07 -5.21 -9.83
N PRO A 154 -5.75 -5.79 -8.83
CA PRO A 154 -6.26 -5.02 -7.71
C PRO A 154 -5.09 -4.54 -6.83
N HIS A 155 -5.38 -3.58 -5.95
CA HIS A 155 -4.42 -3.08 -4.97
C HIS A 155 -4.05 -4.13 -3.90
N ALA A 156 -4.86 -5.17 -3.73
CA ALA A 156 -4.61 -6.23 -2.76
C ALA A 156 -5.17 -7.58 -3.23
N LEU A 157 -4.57 -8.67 -2.74
CA LEU A 157 -5.15 -10.01 -2.77
C LEU A 157 -5.52 -10.38 -1.33
N ARG A 158 -6.81 -10.60 -1.08
CA ARG A 158 -7.34 -10.77 0.27
C ARG A 158 -7.63 -12.23 0.57
N LYS A 159 -7.17 -12.71 1.73
CA LYS A 159 -7.56 -14.05 2.23
C LYS A 159 -9.01 -14.07 2.72
N TYR A 160 -9.49 -12.94 3.25
CA TYR A 160 -10.83 -12.80 3.83
C TYR A 160 -11.58 -11.57 3.26
N PRO A 161 -11.92 -11.55 1.96
CA PRO A 161 -12.48 -10.38 1.28
C PRO A 161 -13.76 -9.84 1.92
N GLU A 162 -14.65 -10.73 2.37
CA GLU A 162 -15.92 -10.35 3.04
C GLU A 162 -15.70 -9.56 4.33
N ARG A 163 -14.56 -9.73 5.00
CA ARG A 163 -14.24 -8.97 6.22
C ARG A 163 -13.90 -7.53 5.89
N HIS A 164 -13.13 -7.30 4.84
CA HIS A 164 -12.80 -5.95 4.38
C HIS A 164 -14.04 -5.18 3.91
N ILE A 165 -14.94 -5.86 3.20
CA ILE A 165 -16.25 -5.31 2.80
C ILE A 165 -17.04 -4.86 4.03
N ARG A 166 -17.17 -5.74 5.04
CA ARG A 166 -17.85 -5.41 6.31
C ARG A 166 -17.18 -4.27 7.06
N MET A 167 -15.85 -4.23 7.10
CA MET A 167 -15.08 -3.16 7.75
C MET A 167 -15.31 -1.81 7.09
N ARG A 168 -15.29 -1.74 5.74
CA ARG A 168 -15.64 -0.53 5.00
C ARG A 168 -17.08 -0.09 5.29
N ASP A 169 -18.03 -1.00 5.25
CA ASP A 169 -19.44 -0.66 5.49
C ASP A 169 -19.67 -0.08 6.88
N GLU A 170 -19.00 -0.66 7.88
CA GLU A 170 -19.05 -0.15 9.24
C GLU A 170 -18.39 1.22 9.39
N LEU A 171 -17.22 1.42 8.76
CA LEU A 171 -16.55 2.71 8.72
C LEU A 171 -17.48 3.79 8.14
N LEU A 172 -18.08 3.53 6.98
CA LEU A 172 -18.98 4.47 6.32
C LEU A 172 -20.25 4.72 7.14
N ARG A 173 -20.78 3.70 7.83
CA ARG A 173 -21.92 3.84 8.74
C ARG A 173 -21.60 4.78 9.91
N LEU A 174 -20.45 4.59 10.56
CA LEU A 174 -19.99 5.43 11.67
C LEU A 174 -19.76 6.88 11.22
N VAL A 175 -19.10 7.07 10.07
CA VAL A 175 -18.90 8.40 9.49
C VAL A 175 -20.22 9.09 9.17
N ALA A 176 -21.18 8.36 8.57
CA ALA A 176 -22.52 8.89 8.29
C ALA A 176 -23.30 9.25 9.57
N SER A 177 -22.97 8.67 10.71
CA SER A 177 -23.56 8.99 12.02
C SER A 177 -22.92 10.22 12.71
N GLY A 178 -21.91 10.83 12.09
CA GLY A 178 -21.21 12.01 12.61
C GLY A 178 -19.92 11.71 13.37
N THR A 179 -19.46 10.45 13.38
CA THR A 179 -18.14 10.08 13.93
C THR A 179 -17.04 10.57 12.98
N SER A 180 -15.92 11.07 13.52
CA SER A 180 -14.80 11.45 12.66
C SER A 180 -14.21 10.23 11.95
N VAL A 181 -13.59 10.41 10.78
CA VAL A 181 -13.02 9.29 10.01
C VAL A 181 -11.93 8.54 10.80
N ILE A 182 -11.12 9.26 11.58
CA ILE A 182 -10.08 8.65 12.41
C ILE A 182 -10.70 7.82 13.53
N ASP A 183 -11.64 8.41 14.29
CA ASP A 183 -12.29 7.69 15.40
C ASP A 183 -13.06 6.46 14.89
N ALA A 184 -13.74 6.60 13.76
CA ALA A 184 -14.45 5.50 13.12
C ALA A 184 -13.50 4.37 12.67
N ARG A 185 -12.32 4.72 12.13
CA ARG A 185 -11.28 3.75 11.76
C ARG A 185 -10.75 3.02 12.99
N ASP A 186 -10.52 3.73 14.08
CA ASP A 186 -10.01 3.13 15.31
C ASP A 186 -11.06 2.21 15.96
N GLU A 187 -12.34 2.59 15.93
CA GLU A 187 -13.44 1.73 16.40
C GLU A 187 -13.61 0.46 15.56
N VAL A 188 -13.56 0.58 14.24
CA VAL A 188 -13.59 -0.58 13.32
C VAL A 188 -12.37 -1.48 13.54
N ASP A 189 -11.18 -0.91 13.72
CA ASP A 189 -9.98 -1.71 13.99
C ASP A 189 -10.05 -2.44 15.33
N ALA A 190 -10.52 -1.77 16.39
CA ALA A 190 -10.67 -2.35 17.72
C ALA A 190 -11.68 -3.51 17.78
N THR A 191 -12.64 -3.53 16.84
CA THR A 191 -13.70 -4.54 16.77
C THR A 191 -13.45 -5.56 15.64
N LEU A 192 -13.77 -5.18 14.41
CA LEU A 192 -13.69 -6.01 13.21
C LEU A 192 -12.24 -6.29 12.79
N GLY A 193 -11.34 -5.31 12.94
CA GLY A 193 -9.90 -5.53 12.71
C GLY A 193 -9.31 -6.54 13.70
N ALA A 194 -9.69 -6.47 14.97
CA ALA A 194 -9.31 -7.44 15.98
C ALA A 194 -9.88 -8.85 15.71
N GLU A 195 -11.10 -8.94 15.16
CA GLU A 195 -11.65 -10.22 14.66
C GLU A 195 -10.79 -10.78 13.52
N LEU A 196 -10.46 -9.95 12.52
CA LEU A 196 -9.66 -10.36 11.36
C LEU A 196 -8.28 -10.89 11.78
N ARG A 197 -7.59 -10.19 12.69
CA ARG A 197 -6.27 -10.62 13.21
C ARG A 197 -6.30 -12.00 13.88
N ARG A 198 -7.46 -12.44 14.42
CA ARG A 198 -7.61 -13.78 15.02
C ARG A 198 -7.83 -14.90 13.99
N MET A 199 -8.16 -14.58 12.74
CA MET A 199 -8.48 -15.58 11.71
C MET A 199 -7.25 -16.27 11.12
N GLY A 200 -6.05 -15.75 11.39
CA GLY A 200 -4.78 -16.36 11.04
C GLY A 200 -4.11 -15.66 9.84
N PRO A 201 -2.84 -15.26 9.97
CA PRO A 201 -2.12 -14.55 8.91
C PRO A 201 -1.81 -15.46 7.70
N ILE A 202 -1.19 -14.86 6.70
CA ILE A 202 -0.54 -15.49 5.55
C ILE A 202 0.86 -16.02 5.93
#